data_AF-A0A550J3Q5-F1
#
_entry.id   AF-A0A550J3Q5-F1
#
_cell.length_a   1.000
_cell.length_b   1.000
_cell.length_c   1.000
_cell.angle_alpha   90.00
_cell.angle_beta   90.00
_cell.angle_gamma   90.00
#
_symmetry.space_group_name_H-M   'P 1'
#
loop_
_entity.id
_entity.type
_entity.pdbx_description
1 polymer ?
#
loop_
_entity_poly.entity_id
_entity_poly.type
_entity_poly.pdbx_seq_one_letter_code
_entity_poly.pdbx_strand_id
1 'polypeptide(L)'
;MNEIDVLKKISSNLTERKNSAALSNYRVLCSNIAFLNETFSNAISTLRLMHGEIESTLKNDSLLTPQFKSGMDLNAFIPIVLRLQLNSFSVFEKLAALTSPDDRAHITIENVSVLSRGFDDYNNLVTATRQYIDSIISDSYQLYLLDPKSFNYHVLVSLNSFSKYATKSLAHALFNQEMESALNEFRTIKFKDWTKSHITECNHTTFAQKVDFLFSVLGVPSDPDLSDDLKNIFKFSSEFTHIGYISTFFTSSSGTEVIFGDDDGPYLPSTENFSELKYEVLETACKALVATYIPSLVKCLEKLMLKPQAEKLSTSLQLAAKALSGAIASRNSKYFFFVKIGLIGSTTSIPLTCMCGDTKTWWPPHDTSELYCGSCGSSFQLLEVDGEGGYIITSNGPVKIIGANVPDFCDLPMAEQIKLLQQCEEAKNAHSPQPGCQPEFEQ
;
A
#
# COMPACT_ATOMS: atom_id res chain seq x y z
N MET A 1 18.30 -19.36 -29.56
CA MET A 1 18.26 -19.79 -28.15
C MET A 1 17.18 -20.85 -28.08
N ASN A 2 17.58 -22.12 -27.90
CA ASN A 2 16.65 -23.24 -27.77
C ASN A 2 16.35 -23.55 -26.29
N GLU A 3 15.48 -24.52 -26.03
CA GLU A 3 15.07 -24.93 -24.69
C GLU A 3 16.25 -25.37 -23.81
N ILE A 4 17.29 -25.98 -24.41
CA ILE A 4 18.50 -26.41 -23.72
C ILE A 4 19.38 -25.20 -23.36
N ASP A 5 19.49 -24.21 -24.25
CA ASP A 5 20.21 -22.96 -23.99
C ASP A 5 19.57 -22.18 -22.83
N VAL A 6 18.23 -22.17 -22.78
CA VAL A 6 17.48 -21.57 -21.66
C VAL A 6 17.76 -22.34 -20.36
N LEU A 7 17.67 -23.67 -20.36
CA LEU A 7 17.96 -24.49 -19.19
C LEU A 7 19.39 -24.29 -18.67
N LYS A 8 20.38 -24.23 -19.57
CA LYS A 8 21.79 -23.96 -19.21
C LYS A 8 21.95 -22.60 -18.56
N LYS A 9 21.29 -21.56 -19.09
CA LYS A 9 21.28 -20.22 -18.48
C LYS A 9 20.59 -20.22 -17.11
N ILE A 10 19.46 -20.91 -16.97
CA ILE A 10 18.76 -21.04 -15.69
C ILE A 10 19.67 -21.74 -14.67
N SER A 11 20.23 -22.90 -15.02
CA SER A 11 21.16 -23.63 -14.17
C SER A 11 22.32 -22.74 -13.73
N SER A 12 23.03 -22.10 -14.67
CA SER A 12 24.20 -21.28 -14.32
C SER A 12 23.87 -20.09 -13.42
N ASN A 13 22.69 -19.47 -13.55
CA ASN A 13 22.33 -18.30 -12.74
C ASN A 13 21.65 -18.67 -11.42
N LEU A 14 21.00 -19.82 -11.32
CA LEU A 14 20.32 -20.27 -10.10
C LEU A 14 21.22 -21.12 -9.19
N THR A 15 22.31 -21.71 -9.70
CA THR A 15 23.27 -22.47 -8.88
C THR A 15 24.53 -21.69 -8.51
N GLU A 16 24.84 -20.60 -9.20
CA GLU A 16 25.99 -19.74 -8.91
C GLU A 16 25.48 -18.33 -8.58
N ARG A 17 25.63 -17.91 -7.30
CA ARG A 17 25.35 -16.51 -6.93
C ARG A 17 26.41 -15.64 -7.61
N LYS A 18 26.00 -14.84 -8.59
CA LYS A 18 26.88 -13.84 -9.19
C LYS A 18 27.18 -12.76 -8.15
N ASN A 19 28.44 -12.31 -8.10
CA ASN A 19 28.94 -11.26 -7.19
C ASN A 19 28.41 -9.85 -7.53
N SER A 20 27.18 -9.73 -8.02
CA SER A 20 26.55 -8.48 -8.40
C SER A 20 25.30 -8.28 -7.54
N ALA A 21 25.37 -7.31 -6.62
CA ALA A 21 24.21 -6.74 -5.96
C ALA A 21 23.96 -5.35 -6.55
N ALA A 22 22.70 -5.02 -6.84
CA ALA A 22 22.30 -3.62 -6.90
C ALA A 22 22.25 -3.17 -5.44
N LEU A 23 23.04 -2.15 -5.09
CA LEU A 23 23.07 -1.63 -3.73
C LEU A 23 22.21 -0.37 -3.69
N SER A 24 21.20 -0.40 -2.85
CA SER A 24 20.45 0.78 -2.46
C SER A 24 21.23 1.51 -1.36
N ASN A 25 20.83 2.74 -1.04
CA ASN A 25 21.29 3.32 0.21
C ASN A 25 20.55 2.62 1.35
N TYR A 26 21.18 1.61 1.95
CA TYR A 26 20.51 0.73 2.93
C TYR A 26 19.96 1.48 4.15
N ARG A 27 20.66 2.50 4.63
CA ARG A 27 20.17 3.41 5.68
C ARG A 27 18.86 4.09 5.29
N VAL A 28 18.78 4.64 4.09
CA VAL A 28 17.55 5.25 3.54
C VAL A 28 16.43 4.21 3.43
N LEU A 29 16.75 3.01 2.93
CA LEU A 29 15.78 1.92 2.81
C LEU A 29 15.17 1.55 4.18
N CYS A 30 16.02 1.34 5.19
CA CYS A 30 15.56 1.08 6.57
C CYS A 30 14.70 2.22 7.11
N SER A 31 15.07 3.48 6.85
CA SER A 31 14.28 4.65 7.27
C SER A 31 12.90 4.68 6.60
N ASN A 32 12.85 4.38 5.31
CA ASN A 32 11.60 4.34 4.54
C ASN A 32 10.69 3.19 4.99
N ILE A 33 11.26 2.00 5.23
CA ILE A 33 10.52 0.85 5.80
C ILE A 33 9.99 1.22 7.19
N ALA A 34 10.82 1.76 8.08
CA ALA A 34 10.40 2.13 9.43
C ALA A 34 9.21 3.11 9.41
N PHE A 35 9.34 4.19 8.63
CA PHE A 35 8.29 5.20 8.51
C PHE A 35 6.99 4.63 7.93
N LEU A 36 7.08 3.88 6.85
CA LEU A 36 5.90 3.36 6.19
C LEU A 36 5.23 2.26 7.03
N ASN A 37 6.02 1.45 7.75
CA ASN A 37 5.54 0.40 8.64
C ASN A 37 4.80 0.99 9.85
N GLU A 38 5.35 2.05 10.45
CA GLU A 38 4.69 2.81 11.51
C GLU A 38 3.38 3.43 11.00
N THR A 39 3.42 4.07 9.83
CA THR A 39 2.22 4.66 9.21
C THR A 39 1.14 3.60 8.94
N PHE A 40 1.54 2.44 8.41
CA PHE A 40 0.64 1.32 8.16
C PHE A 40 0.02 0.79 9.46
N SER A 41 0.82 0.61 10.50
CA SER A 41 0.38 0.19 11.84
C SER A 41 -0.57 1.20 12.48
N ASN A 42 -0.32 2.50 12.29
CA ASN A 42 -1.20 3.59 12.74
C ASN A 42 -2.54 3.58 11.98
N ALA A 43 -2.51 3.31 10.67
CA ALA A 43 -3.73 3.17 9.88
C ALA A 43 -4.57 1.96 10.34
N ILE A 44 -3.93 0.80 10.60
CA ILE A 44 -4.60 -0.38 11.16
C ILE A 44 -5.23 -0.05 12.52
N SER A 45 -4.49 0.61 13.41
CA SER A 45 -4.97 1.02 14.72
C SER A 45 -6.18 1.96 14.61
N THR A 46 -6.12 2.91 13.67
CA THR A 46 -7.23 3.84 13.40
C THR A 46 -8.48 3.10 12.89
N LEU A 47 -8.31 2.14 11.97
CA LEU A 47 -9.41 1.29 11.48
C LEU A 47 -10.01 0.44 12.61
N ARG A 48 -9.18 -0.09 13.51
CA ARG A 48 -9.62 -0.86 14.68
C ARG A 48 -10.39 -0.01 15.69
N LEU A 49 -10.01 1.26 15.88
CA LEU A 49 -10.79 2.20 16.68
C LEU A 49 -12.15 2.49 16.02
N MET A 50 -12.16 2.79 14.72
CA MET A 50 -13.41 3.02 13.97
C MET A 50 -14.31 1.78 13.94
N HIS A 51 -13.75 0.57 13.98
CA HIS A 51 -14.54 -0.67 14.07
C HIS A 51 -15.47 -0.68 15.28
N GLY A 52 -15.03 -0.15 16.45
CA GLY A 52 -15.89 -0.06 17.63
C GLY A 52 -17.09 0.88 17.42
N GLU A 53 -16.88 2.00 16.73
CA GLU A 53 -17.96 2.93 16.37
C GLU A 53 -18.91 2.34 15.32
N ILE A 54 -18.36 1.65 14.31
CA ILE A 54 -19.13 0.93 13.30
C ILE A 54 -19.98 -0.15 13.96
N GLU A 55 -19.41 -0.95 14.86
CA GLU A 55 -20.11 -2.00 15.60
C GLU A 55 -21.27 -1.44 16.43
N SER A 56 -21.03 -0.37 17.19
CA SER A 56 -22.07 0.29 17.97
C SER A 56 -23.22 0.78 17.09
N THR A 57 -22.89 1.36 15.93
CA THR A 57 -23.88 1.88 14.99
C THR A 57 -24.68 0.75 14.32
N LEU A 58 -24.00 -0.31 13.87
CA LEU A 58 -24.64 -1.45 13.19
C LEU A 58 -25.54 -2.27 14.13
N LYS A 59 -25.29 -2.25 15.45
CA LYS A 59 -26.16 -2.88 16.45
C LYS A 59 -27.42 -2.07 16.78
N ASN A 60 -27.54 -0.84 16.27
CA ASN A 60 -28.70 0.00 16.52
C ASN A 60 -29.64 0.00 15.30
N ASP A 61 -30.75 -0.73 15.42
CA ASP A 61 -31.74 -0.91 14.36
C ASP A 61 -32.33 0.40 13.80
N SER A 62 -32.41 1.43 14.64
CA SER A 62 -32.91 2.75 14.21
C SER A 62 -31.99 3.48 13.24
N LEU A 63 -30.71 3.06 13.17
CA LEU A 63 -29.67 3.65 12.34
C LEU A 63 -29.41 2.87 11.06
N LEU A 64 -30.11 1.75 10.84
CA LEU A 64 -29.96 0.88 9.67
C LEU A 64 -30.93 1.25 8.55
N THR A 65 -30.53 0.99 7.31
CA THR A 65 -31.45 1.02 6.17
C THR A 65 -32.47 -0.12 6.28
N PRO A 66 -33.72 0.05 5.78
CA PRO A 66 -34.84 -0.84 6.11
C PRO A 66 -34.58 -2.33 5.86
N GLN A 67 -33.90 -2.68 4.77
CA GLN A 67 -33.65 -4.06 4.38
C GLN A 67 -32.63 -4.80 5.27
N PHE A 68 -31.83 -4.08 6.06
CA PHE A 68 -30.82 -4.65 6.97
C PHE A 68 -31.26 -4.62 8.44
N LYS A 69 -32.49 -4.19 8.73
CA LYS A 69 -33.04 -4.19 10.09
C LYS A 69 -33.27 -5.60 10.63
N SER A 70 -33.30 -5.70 11.95
CA SER A 70 -33.57 -6.90 12.72
C SER A 70 -34.87 -7.56 12.25
N GLY A 71 -34.81 -8.85 11.92
CA GLY A 71 -35.93 -9.61 11.36
C GLY A 71 -36.03 -9.58 9.83
N MET A 72 -35.17 -8.84 9.14
CA MET A 72 -35.02 -8.90 7.68
C MET A 72 -33.88 -9.85 7.29
N ASP A 73 -34.01 -10.53 6.14
CA ASP A 73 -33.02 -11.54 5.69
C ASP A 73 -31.60 -10.97 5.55
N LEU A 74 -31.46 -9.73 5.02
CA LEU A 74 -30.15 -9.12 4.81
C LEU A 74 -29.47 -8.66 6.11
N ASN A 75 -30.17 -8.66 7.26
CA ASN A 75 -29.56 -8.41 8.56
C ASN A 75 -28.41 -9.38 8.87
N ALA A 76 -28.41 -10.57 8.24
CA ALA A 76 -27.30 -11.52 8.32
C ALA A 76 -25.93 -10.91 7.94
N PHE A 77 -25.92 -9.87 7.09
CA PHE A 77 -24.68 -9.18 6.74
C PHE A 77 -24.06 -8.38 7.88
N ILE A 78 -24.83 -7.94 8.87
CA ILE A 78 -24.33 -7.14 9.99
C ILE A 78 -23.21 -7.87 10.77
N PRO A 79 -23.43 -9.07 11.33
CA PRO A 79 -22.36 -9.81 12.00
C PRO A 79 -21.25 -10.27 11.04
N ILE A 80 -21.57 -10.53 9.76
CA ILE A 80 -20.59 -10.92 8.74
C ILE A 80 -19.57 -9.79 8.49
N VAL A 81 -20.05 -8.58 8.24
CA VAL A 81 -19.20 -7.41 7.94
C VAL A 81 -18.30 -7.07 9.13
N LEU A 82 -18.82 -7.20 10.36
CA LEU A 82 -18.01 -7.03 11.57
C LEU A 82 -16.92 -8.10 11.69
N ARG A 83 -17.26 -9.36 11.40
CA ARG A 83 -16.29 -10.46 11.44
C ARG A 83 -15.23 -10.34 10.35
N LEU A 84 -15.59 -9.92 9.14
CA LEU A 84 -14.65 -9.69 8.05
C LEU A 84 -13.59 -8.66 8.46
N GLN A 85 -14.01 -7.50 9.01
CA GLN A 85 -13.07 -6.48 9.48
C GLN A 85 -12.07 -7.00 10.51
N LEU A 86 -12.54 -7.76 11.52
CA LEU A 86 -11.67 -8.34 12.55
C LEU A 86 -10.65 -9.34 11.96
N ASN A 87 -11.07 -10.13 10.97
CA ASN A 87 -10.19 -11.04 10.26
C ASN A 87 -9.14 -10.25 9.45
N SER A 88 -9.57 -9.21 8.72
CA SER A 88 -8.66 -8.36 7.95
C SER A 88 -7.60 -7.72 8.86
N PHE A 89 -7.96 -7.20 10.03
CA PHE A 89 -6.97 -6.63 10.97
C PHE A 89 -5.89 -7.63 11.40
N SER A 90 -6.27 -8.88 11.65
CA SER A 90 -5.31 -9.93 12.01
C SER A 90 -4.32 -10.22 10.88
N VAL A 91 -4.79 -10.18 9.62
CA VAL A 91 -3.94 -10.34 8.44
C VAL A 91 -3.04 -9.11 8.24
N PHE A 92 -3.57 -7.91 8.47
CA PHE A 92 -2.82 -6.66 8.33
C PHE A 92 -1.69 -6.57 9.36
N GLU A 93 -1.97 -6.89 10.62
CA GLU A 93 -0.99 -6.91 11.71
C GLU A 93 0.12 -7.93 11.47
N LYS A 94 -0.21 -9.11 10.92
CA LYS A 94 0.79 -10.10 10.54
C LYS A 94 1.76 -9.57 9.48
N LEU A 95 1.24 -8.90 8.44
CA LEU A 95 2.09 -8.31 7.40
C LEU A 95 2.93 -7.15 7.97
N ALA A 96 2.34 -6.29 8.81
CA ALA A 96 3.06 -5.21 9.47
C ALA A 96 4.23 -5.75 10.31
N ALA A 97 4.03 -6.80 11.10
CA ALA A 97 5.11 -7.41 11.88
C ALA A 97 6.26 -7.92 10.99
N LEU A 98 5.95 -8.59 9.88
CA LEU A 98 6.95 -9.17 8.96
C LEU A 98 7.65 -8.14 8.06
N THR A 99 7.12 -6.93 7.98
CA THR A 99 7.70 -5.82 7.20
C THR A 99 8.36 -4.76 8.08
N SER A 100 8.66 -5.10 9.34
CA SER A 100 9.37 -4.20 10.25
C SER A 100 10.79 -3.89 9.72
N PRO A 101 11.33 -2.70 9.99
CA PRO A 101 12.71 -2.37 9.65
C PRO A 101 13.67 -3.32 10.39
N ASP A 102 14.84 -3.56 9.82
CA ASP A 102 15.85 -4.37 10.50
C ASP A 102 16.45 -3.57 11.67
N ASP A 103 16.54 -4.20 12.84
CA ASP A 103 17.25 -3.64 13.99
C ASP A 103 18.74 -3.89 13.86
N ARG A 104 19.50 -2.80 13.77
CA ARG A 104 20.95 -2.81 13.65
C ARG A 104 21.65 -2.31 14.90
N ALA A 105 20.89 -2.00 15.96
CA ALA A 105 21.47 -1.62 17.24
C ALA A 105 22.40 -2.73 17.75
N HIS A 106 23.62 -2.34 18.13
CA HIS A 106 24.64 -3.26 18.66
C HIS A 106 25.15 -4.33 17.67
N ILE A 107 24.89 -4.16 16.37
CA ILE A 107 25.50 -5.01 15.34
C ILE A 107 26.95 -4.55 15.08
N THR A 108 27.87 -5.49 15.13
CA THR A 108 29.31 -5.34 14.88
C THR A 108 29.76 -6.31 13.79
N ILE A 109 31.01 -6.17 13.33
CA ILE A 109 31.58 -7.06 12.30
C ILE A 109 31.56 -8.52 12.78
N GLU A 110 31.76 -8.75 14.08
CA GLU A 110 31.83 -10.09 14.68
C GLU A 110 30.47 -10.80 14.76
N ASN A 111 29.35 -10.05 14.80
CA ASN A 111 28.01 -10.61 14.98
C ASN A 111 27.04 -10.31 13.83
N VAL A 112 27.48 -9.66 12.75
CA VAL A 112 26.66 -9.26 11.61
C VAL A 112 25.90 -10.43 10.95
N SER A 113 26.36 -11.67 11.12
CA SER A 113 25.67 -12.87 10.66
C SER A 113 24.26 -13.04 11.23
N VAL A 114 23.94 -12.40 12.37
CA VAL A 114 22.59 -12.38 12.97
C VAL A 114 21.58 -11.66 12.05
N LEU A 115 22.03 -10.75 11.19
CA LEU A 115 21.20 -10.08 10.21
C LEU A 115 20.92 -10.91 8.95
N SER A 116 21.58 -12.05 8.77
CA SER A 116 21.42 -12.87 7.57
C SER A 116 19.96 -13.27 7.36
N ARG A 117 19.53 -13.25 6.10
CA ARG A 117 18.16 -13.60 5.69
C ARG A 117 18.20 -14.81 4.77
N GLY A 118 17.44 -15.83 5.14
CA GLY A 118 17.42 -17.13 4.46
C GLY A 118 16.02 -17.52 3.99
N PHE A 119 15.85 -18.80 3.66
CA PHE A 119 14.60 -19.34 3.08
C PHE A 119 13.37 -18.96 3.89
N ASP A 120 13.44 -19.20 5.19
CA ASP A 120 12.30 -19.09 6.09
C ASP A 120 11.84 -17.63 6.18
N ASP A 121 12.75 -16.66 6.15
CA ASP A 121 12.44 -15.23 6.16
C ASP A 121 11.64 -14.84 4.90
N TYR A 122 12.15 -15.20 3.72
CA TYR A 122 11.47 -14.94 2.45
C TYR A 122 10.13 -15.67 2.38
N ASN A 123 10.08 -16.95 2.77
CA ASN A 123 8.86 -17.73 2.75
C ASN A 123 7.77 -17.16 3.69
N ASN A 124 8.17 -16.72 4.88
CA ASN A 124 7.26 -16.07 5.84
C ASN A 124 6.70 -14.76 5.27
N LEU A 125 7.56 -13.88 4.75
CA LEU A 125 7.16 -12.61 4.15
C LEU A 125 6.22 -12.84 2.96
N VAL A 126 6.60 -13.72 2.02
CA VAL A 126 5.86 -13.94 0.79
C VAL A 126 4.52 -14.64 1.05
N THR A 127 4.47 -15.59 1.98
CA THR A 127 3.20 -16.24 2.37
C THR A 127 2.26 -15.26 3.07
N ALA A 128 2.79 -14.37 3.93
CA ALA A 128 1.99 -13.31 4.55
C ALA A 128 1.50 -12.28 3.51
N THR A 129 2.35 -11.93 2.55
CA THR A 129 2.01 -11.06 1.41
C THR A 129 0.87 -11.68 0.60
N ARG A 130 0.98 -12.96 0.27
CA ARG A 130 -0.06 -13.70 -0.44
C ARG A 130 -1.39 -13.65 0.29
N GLN A 131 -1.36 -13.95 1.60
CA GLN A 131 -2.54 -13.92 2.45
C GLN A 131 -3.15 -12.52 2.53
N TYR A 132 -2.32 -11.48 2.64
CA TYR A 132 -2.76 -10.09 2.68
C TYR A 132 -3.45 -9.68 1.39
N ILE A 133 -2.80 -9.86 0.24
CA ILE A 133 -3.28 -9.40 -1.06
C ILE A 133 -4.57 -10.13 -1.46
N ASP A 134 -4.63 -11.45 -1.25
CA ASP A 134 -5.84 -12.23 -1.55
C ASP A 134 -7.01 -11.83 -0.62
N SER A 135 -6.75 -11.71 0.69
CA SER A 135 -7.76 -11.29 1.67
C SER A 135 -8.26 -9.87 1.38
N ILE A 136 -7.36 -8.89 1.18
CA ILE A 136 -7.78 -7.49 1.05
C ILE A 136 -8.64 -7.27 -0.20
N ILE A 137 -8.32 -7.91 -1.32
CA ILE A 137 -9.12 -7.83 -2.55
C ILE A 137 -10.43 -8.60 -2.41
N SER A 138 -10.41 -9.80 -1.82
CA SER A 138 -11.63 -10.58 -1.64
C SER A 138 -12.60 -9.93 -0.64
N ASP A 139 -12.09 -9.39 0.46
CA ASP A 139 -12.87 -8.66 1.46
C ASP A 139 -13.40 -7.36 0.87
N SER A 140 -12.57 -6.59 0.14
CA SER A 140 -13.01 -5.39 -0.59
C SER A 140 -14.18 -5.71 -1.53
N TYR A 141 -14.05 -6.78 -2.32
CA TYR A 141 -15.08 -7.24 -3.24
C TYR A 141 -16.39 -7.60 -2.54
N GLN A 142 -16.31 -8.35 -1.43
CA GLN A 142 -17.49 -8.75 -0.65
C GLN A 142 -18.17 -7.57 0.06
N LEU A 143 -17.37 -6.69 0.67
CA LEU A 143 -17.84 -5.46 1.33
C LEU A 143 -18.51 -4.53 0.32
N TYR A 144 -17.94 -4.40 -0.88
CA TYR A 144 -18.52 -3.56 -1.92
C TYR A 144 -19.87 -4.13 -2.38
N LEU A 145 -19.98 -5.44 -2.64
CA LEU A 145 -21.20 -6.02 -3.22
C LEU A 145 -22.35 -6.10 -2.21
N LEU A 146 -22.11 -6.72 -1.04
CA LEU A 146 -23.15 -7.16 -0.11
C LEU A 146 -24.24 -8.02 -0.79
N ASP A 147 -23.82 -8.89 -1.71
CA ASP A 147 -24.71 -9.80 -2.42
C ASP A 147 -24.67 -11.21 -1.80
N PRO A 148 -25.82 -11.78 -1.38
CA PRO A 148 -25.87 -13.10 -0.73
C PRO A 148 -25.28 -14.21 -1.58
N LYS A 149 -25.56 -14.25 -2.88
CA LYS A 149 -25.10 -15.33 -3.76
C LYS A 149 -23.59 -15.28 -4.00
N SER A 150 -23.05 -14.07 -4.15
CA SER A 150 -21.61 -13.83 -4.24
C SER A 150 -20.90 -14.18 -2.94
N PHE A 151 -21.48 -13.83 -1.79
CA PHE A 151 -20.93 -14.21 -0.51
C PHE A 151 -20.95 -15.74 -0.29
N ASN A 152 -22.09 -16.37 -0.58
CA ASN A 152 -22.26 -17.81 -0.51
C ASN A 152 -21.24 -18.56 -1.37
N TYR A 153 -20.94 -18.08 -2.59
CA TYR A 153 -19.92 -18.68 -3.44
C TYR A 153 -18.56 -18.79 -2.71
N HIS A 154 -18.08 -17.70 -2.13
CA HIS A 154 -16.77 -17.69 -1.46
C HIS A 154 -16.77 -18.54 -0.18
N VAL A 155 -17.81 -18.41 0.65
CA VAL A 155 -17.89 -19.13 1.93
C VAL A 155 -18.11 -20.63 1.73
N LEU A 156 -19.05 -21.03 0.87
CA LEU A 156 -19.36 -22.45 0.66
C LEU A 156 -18.21 -23.18 -0.04
N VAL A 157 -17.49 -22.54 -0.97
CA VAL A 157 -16.27 -23.12 -1.56
C VAL A 157 -15.20 -23.36 -0.48
N SER A 158 -15.01 -22.38 0.42
CA SER A 158 -14.06 -22.49 1.53
C SER A 158 -14.47 -23.58 2.53
N LEU A 159 -15.72 -23.58 3.00
CA LEU A 159 -16.27 -24.58 3.90
C LEU A 159 -16.24 -25.98 3.30
N ASN A 160 -16.56 -26.14 2.02
CA ASN A 160 -16.49 -27.43 1.34
C ASN A 160 -15.06 -27.96 1.32
N SER A 161 -14.08 -27.10 1.04
CA SER A 161 -12.66 -27.47 1.06
C SER A 161 -12.19 -27.83 2.47
N PHE A 162 -12.56 -27.02 3.46
CA PHE A 162 -12.26 -27.28 4.87
C PHE A 162 -12.87 -28.61 5.34
N SER A 163 -14.15 -28.87 5.03
CA SER A 163 -14.84 -30.11 5.44
C SER A 163 -14.18 -31.38 4.92
N LYS A 164 -13.49 -31.31 3.77
CA LYS A 164 -12.80 -32.46 3.15
C LYS A 164 -11.44 -32.76 3.79
N TYR A 165 -10.82 -31.76 4.43
CA TYR A 165 -9.47 -31.87 4.99
C TYR A 165 -9.47 -31.89 6.53
N ALA A 166 -10.38 -31.16 7.17
CA ALA A 166 -10.44 -31.01 8.60
C ALA A 166 -10.63 -32.35 9.32
N THR A 167 -9.94 -32.51 10.45
CA THR A 167 -10.16 -33.66 11.33
C THR A 167 -11.58 -33.64 11.88
N LYS A 168 -12.09 -34.81 12.30
CA LYS A 168 -13.46 -34.94 12.82
C LYS A 168 -13.76 -33.98 13.99
N SER A 169 -12.78 -33.73 14.86
CA SER A 169 -12.94 -32.81 16.00
C SER A 169 -13.10 -31.35 15.54
N LEU A 170 -12.32 -30.91 14.56
CA LEU A 170 -12.43 -29.57 13.96
C LEU A 170 -13.73 -29.41 13.16
N ALA A 171 -14.10 -30.44 12.42
CA ALA A 171 -15.35 -30.44 11.66
C ALA A 171 -16.57 -30.34 12.59
N HIS A 172 -16.61 -31.12 13.68
CA HIS A 172 -17.75 -31.11 14.61
C HIS A 172 -17.96 -29.75 15.28
N ALA A 173 -16.87 -29.01 15.56
CA ALA A 173 -16.97 -27.68 16.17
C ALA A 173 -17.61 -26.63 15.24
N LEU A 174 -17.49 -26.81 13.91
CA LEU A 174 -17.93 -25.83 12.90
C LEU A 174 -19.24 -26.22 12.21
N PHE A 175 -19.43 -27.51 11.92
CA PHE A 175 -20.54 -28.03 11.14
C PHE A 175 -21.67 -28.53 12.04
N ASN A 176 -22.52 -27.60 12.49
CA ASN A 176 -23.80 -27.94 13.08
C ASN A 176 -24.80 -28.41 12.00
N GLN A 177 -26.01 -28.82 12.43
CA GLN A 177 -27.02 -29.37 11.50
C GLN A 177 -27.41 -28.37 10.38
N GLU A 178 -27.47 -27.08 10.69
CA GLU A 178 -27.82 -26.04 9.72
C GLU A 178 -26.72 -25.85 8.68
N MET A 179 -25.45 -25.80 9.10
CA MET A 179 -24.31 -25.70 8.18
C MET A 179 -24.13 -26.96 7.32
N GLU A 180 -24.32 -28.16 7.88
CA GLU A 180 -24.30 -29.37 7.07
C GLU A 180 -25.45 -29.38 6.05
N SER A 181 -26.64 -28.91 6.40
CA SER A 181 -27.76 -28.80 5.45
C SER A 181 -27.39 -27.90 4.27
N ALA A 182 -26.89 -26.69 4.54
CA ALA A 182 -26.47 -25.74 3.52
C ALA A 182 -25.32 -26.31 2.65
N LEU A 183 -24.34 -26.96 3.29
CA LEU A 183 -23.20 -27.53 2.58
C LEU A 183 -23.59 -28.75 1.74
N ASN A 184 -24.52 -29.57 2.21
CA ASN A 184 -25.07 -30.69 1.44
C ASN A 184 -25.86 -30.22 0.23
N GLU A 185 -26.66 -29.15 0.38
CA GLU A 185 -27.31 -28.51 -0.77
C GLU A 185 -26.28 -28.02 -1.79
N PHE A 186 -25.23 -27.32 -1.34
CA PHE A 186 -24.13 -26.88 -2.21
C PHE A 186 -23.41 -28.03 -2.92
N ARG A 187 -23.18 -29.16 -2.23
CA ARG A 187 -22.54 -30.36 -2.80
C ARG A 187 -23.37 -31.02 -3.91
N THR A 188 -24.67 -30.74 -4.01
CA THR A 188 -25.50 -31.23 -5.14
C THR A 188 -25.20 -30.49 -6.45
N ILE A 189 -24.59 -29.31 -6.38
CA ILE A 189 -24.28 -28.47 -7.53
C ILE A 189 -22.95 -28.92 -8.14
N LYS A 190 -22.94 -29.14 -9.45
CA LYS A 190 -21.71 -29.51 -10.18
C LYS A 190 -20.75 -28.33 -10.19
N PHE A 191 -19.44 -28.63 -10.13
CA PHE A 191 -18.38 -27.62 -10.11
C PHE A 191 -18.53 -26.54 -11.19
N LYS A 192 -18.86 -26.94 -12.43
CA LYS A 192 -19.07 -26.02 -13.56
C LYS A 192 -20.23 -25.03 -13.38
N ASP A 193 -21.16 -25.33 -12.48
CA ASP A 193 -22.37 -24.55 -12.20
C ASP A 193 -22.24 -23.76 -10.88
N TRP A 194 -21.10 -23.86 -10.17
CA TRP A 194 -20.89 -23.12 -8.92
C TRP A 194 -20.92 -21.60 -9.10
N THR A 195 -20.47 -21.12 -10.27
CA THR A 195 -20.41 -19.69 -10.58
C THR A 195 -21.78 -19.10 -10.88
N LYS A 196 -22.81 -19.94 -11.13
CA LYS A 196 -24.17 -19.50 -11.42
C LYS A 196 -25.18 -20.59 -11.04
N SER A 197 -25.81 -20.43 -9.88
CA SER A 197 -26.83 -21.33 -9.35
C SER A 197 -27.94 -20.56 -8.60
N HIS A 198 -28.87 -21.29 -8.00
CA HIS A 198 -29.91 -20.68 -7.17
C HIS A 198 -29.36 -20.19 -5.81
N ILE A 199 -28.26 -20.77 -5.30
CA ILE A 199 -27.65 -20.38 -4.01
C ILE A 199 -26.34 -19.60 -4.12
N THR A 200 -25.60 -19.72 -5.22
CA THR A 200 -24.30 -19.09 -5.45
C THR A 200 -24.22 -18.41 -6.81
N GLU A 201 -23.52 -17.29 -6.89
CA GLU A 201 -23.27 -16.57 -8.14
C GLU A 201 -22.00 -15.76 -8.00
N CYS A 202 -21.05 -15.89 -8.93
CA CYS A 202 -19.81 -15.12 -8.88
C CYS A 202 -19.43 -14.68 -10.29
N ASN A 203 -19.64 -13.39 -10.56
CA ASN A 203 -19.33 -12.78 -11.86
C ASN A 203 -17.81 -12.59 -12.06
N HIS A 204 -17.03 -12.52 -10.97
CA HIS A 204 -15.59 -12.29 -10.99
C HIS A 204 -14.88 -13.42 -10.23
N THR A 205 -14.61 -14.51 -10.95
CA THR A 205 -14.16 -15.78 -10.35
C THR A 205 -12.66 -15.81 -10.08
N THR A 206 -11.88 -15.01 -10.79
CA THR A 206 -10.43 -14.89 -10.62
C THR A 206 -10.04 -13.65 -9.82
N PHE A 207 -8.86 -13.67 -9.21
CA PHE A 207 -8.30 -12.52 -8.51
C PHE A 207 -8.20 -11.29 -9.42
N ALA A 208 -7.66 -11.45 -10.64
CA ALA A 208 -7.52 -10.35 -11.59
C ALA A 208 -8.87 -9.71 -11.94
N GLN A 209 -9.91 -10.52 -12.18
CA GLN A 209 -11.25 -10.00 -12.44
C GLN A 209 -11.83 -9.20 -11.27
N LYS A 210 -11.53 -9.59 -10.01
CA LYS A 210 -11.95 -8.81 -8.83
C LYS A 210 -11.20 -7.49 -8.74
N VAL A 211 -9.90 -7.48 -9.03
CA VAL A 211 -9.09 -6.26 -9.08
C VAL A 211 -9.65 -5.30 -10.13
N ASP A 212 -9.87 -5.79 -11.35
CA ASP A 212 -10.42 -4.98 -12.46
C ASP A 212 -11.82 -4.43 -12.11
N PHE A 213 -12.67 -5.28 -11.52
CA PHE A 213 -13.98 -4.86 -11.04
C PHE A 213 -13.88 -3.75 -10.00
N LEU A 214 -13.06 -3.92 -8.97
CA LEU A 214 -12.91 -2.94 -7.88
C LEU A 214 -12.45 -1.58 -8.42
N PHE A 215 -11.44 -1.54 -9.30
CA PHE A 215 -11.01 -0.28 -9.89
C PHE A 215 -12.03 0.32 -10.86
N SER A 216 -12.84 -0.51 -11.54
CA SER A 216 -13.92 0.01 -12.38
C SER A 216 -15.02 0.71 -11.58
N VAL A 217 -15.25 0.32 -10.32
CA VAL A 217 -16.36 0.85 -9.49
C VAL A 217 -15.93 1.83 -8.41
N LEU A 218 -14.68 1.77 -7.95
CA LEU A 218 -14.12 2.68 -6.94
C LEU A 218 -13.42 3.88 -7.56
N GLY A 219 -13.09 3.82 -8.86
CA GLY A 219 -12.37 4.85 -9.59
C GLY A 219 -10.91 4.48 -9.84
N VAL A 220 -10.26 5.27 -10.70
CA VAL A 220 -8.85 5.08 -11.07
C VAL A 220 -7.96 5.38 -9.87
N PRO A 221 -7.03 4.49 -9.49
CA PRO A 221 -6.08 4.74 -8.42
C PRO A 221 -5.17 5.93 -8.77
N SER A 222 -4.66 6.62 -7.75
CA SER A 222 -3.65 7.69 -7.94
C SER A 222 -2.38 7.16 -8.59
N ASP A 223 -2.04 5.90 -8.32
CA ASP A 223 -0.96 5.16 -8.95
C ASP A 223 -1.54 4.32 -10.10
N PRO A 224 -1.24 4.65 -11.37
CA PRO A 224 -1.82 3.96 -12.53
C PRO A 224 -1.39 2.50 -12.64
N ASP A 225 -0.22 2.13 -12.07
CA ASP A 225 0.36 0.80 -12.20
C ASP A 225 -0.14 -0.16 -11.11
N LEU A 226 -0.80 0.35 -10.07
CA LEU A 226 -1.26 -0.43 -8.91
C LEU A 226 -2.12 -1.65 -9.27
N SER A 227 -2.96 -1.55 -10.30
CA SER A 227 -3.78 -2.69 -10.75
C SER A 227 -2.92 -3.86 -11.21
N ASP A 228 -1.87 -3.57 -11.97
CA ASP A 228 -0.95 -4.57 -12.49
C ASP A 228 0.02 -5.04 -11.39
N ASP A 229 0.46 -4.14 -10.51
CA ASP A 229 1.28 -4.50 -9.34
C ASP A 229 0.55 -5.48 -8.41
N LEU A 230 -0.74 -5.28 -8.16
CA LEU A 230 -1.55 -6.22 -7.38
C LEU A 230 -1.63 -7.60 -8.04
N LYS A 231 -1.76 -7.66 -9.35
CA LYS A 231 -1.77 -8.92 -10.11
C LYS A 231 -0.39 -9.58 -10.10
N ASN A 232 0.66 -8.78 -10.24
CA ASN A 232 2.05 -9.22 -10.25
C ASN A 232 2.47 -9.76 -8.88
N ILE A 233 2.20 -9.06 -7.78
CA ILE A 233 2.53 -9.51 -6.43
C ILE A 233 1.72 -10.75 -6.03
N PHE A 234 0.45 -10.84 -6.45
CA PHE A 234 -0.38 -12.03 -6.27
C PHE A 234 0.21 -13.25 -6.99
N LYS A 235 0.66 -13.06 -8.23
CA LYS A 235 1.28 -14.11 -9.05
C LYS A 235 2.65 -14.50 -8.52
N PHE A 236 3.51 -13.52 -8.27
CA PHE A 236 4.85 -13.70 -7.71
C PHE A 236 4.79 -14.51 -6.41
N SER A 237 3.92 -14.09 -5.47
CA SER A 237 3.81 -14.79 -4.19
C SER A 237 3.26 -16.21 -4.31
N SER A 238 2.37 -16.46 -5.27
CA SER A 238 1.88 -17.82 -5.58
C SER A 238 2.98 -18.70 -6.20
N GLU A 239 3.71 -18.18 -7.19
CA GLU A 239 4.80 -18.91 -7.85
C GLU A 239 5.97 -19.19 -6.89
N PHE A 240 6.27 -18.25 -5.99
CA PHE A 240 7.27 -18.44 -4.95
C PHE A 240 6.91 -19.62 -4.04
N THR A 241 5.64 -19.72 -3.61
CA THR A 241 5.16 -20.84 -2.76
C THR A 241 5.05 -22.17 -3.50
N HIS A 242 4.68 -22.17 -4.79
CA HIS A 242 4.42 -23.41 -5.55
C HIS A 242 5.65 -23.98 -6.27
N ILE A 243 6.50 -23.12 -6.82
CA ILE A 243 7.59 -23.52 -7.72
C ILE A 243 8.95 -23.36 -7.02
N GLY A 244 9.12 -22.35 -6.18
CA GLY A 244 10.30 -22.22 -5.29
C GLY A 244 11.67 -22.10 -5.98
N TYR A 245 11.76 -21.95 -7.30
CA TYR A 245 13.08 -21.82 -7.96
C TYR A 245 13.78 -20.50 -7.60
N ILE A 246 13.03 -19.41 -7.48
CA ILE A 246 13.57 -18.13 -6.98
C ILE A 246 13.96 -18.28 -5.50
N SER A 247 13.17 -19.01 -4.70
CA SER A 247 13.54 -19.28 -3.32
C SER A 247 14.83 -20.11 -3.24
N THR A 248 15.08 -21.07 -4.14
CA THR A 248 16.35 -21.81 -4.15
C THR A 248 17.57 -20.93 -4.36
N PHE A 249 17.48 -19.85 -5.15
CA PHE A 249 18.57 -18.89 -5.35
C PHE A 249 18.94 -18.13 -4.07
N PHE A 250 17.95 -17.78 -3.25
CA PHE A 250 18.18 -17.11 -1.96
C PHE A 250 18.68 -18.06 -0.87
N THR A 251 18.64 -19.38 -1.09
CA THR A 251 18.85 -20.39 -0.04
C THR A 251 19.99 -21.36 -0.29
N SER A 252 20.52 -21.40 -1.51
CA SER A 252 21.52 -22.39 -1.92
C SER A 252 22.96 -22.03 -1.53
N SER A 253 23.21 -20.88 -0.93
CA SER A 253 24.57 -20.44 -0.59
C SER A 253 24.78 -20.32 0.92
N SER A 254 25.32 -21.37 1.53
CA SER A 254 26.04 -21.31 2.82
C SER A 254 27.44 -20.66 2.66
N GLY A 255 27.53 -19.61 1.85
CA GLY A 255 28.77 -18.90 1.55
C GLY A 255 29.03 -17.75 2.52
N THR A 256 30.29 -17.40 2.71
CA THR A 256 30.70 -16.14 3.36
C THR A 256 30.18 -14.96 2.53
N GLU A 257 29.26 -14.17 3.09
CA GLU A 257 28.80 -12.92 2.47
C GLU A 257 29.82 -11.81 2.66
N VAL A 258 29.92 -10.89 1.70
CA VAL A 258 30.68 -9.65 1.87
C VAL A 258 29.96 -8.79 2.90
N ILE A 259 30.71 -8.25 3.86
CA ILE A 259 30.16 -7.32 4.86
C ILE A 259 30.27 -5.91 4.28
N PHE A 260 29.12 -5.25 4.15
CA PHE A 260 29.04 -3.82 3.85
C PHE A 260 28.94 -3.02 5.14
N GLY A 261 29.08 -1.70 5.04
CA GLY A 261 28.89 -0.80 6.16
C GLY A 261 28.48 0.60 5.72
N ASP A 262 27.72 1.26 6.58
CA ASP A 262 27.36 2.67 6.49
C ASP A 262 27.52 3.31 7.88
N ASP A 263 27.04 4.55 8.04
CA ASP A 263 27.12 5.29 9.31
C ASP A 263 26.43 4.59 10.49
N ASP A 264 25.47 3.69 10.21
CA ASP A 264 24.70 2.96 11.22
C ASP A 264 25.33 1.58 11.53
N GLY A 265 26.51 1.26 10.97
CA GLY A 265 27.26 0.01 11.21
C GLY A 265 27.29 -0.98 10.04
N PRO A 266 27.68 -2.25 10.29
CA PRO A 266 27.82 -3.25 9.24
C PRO A 266 26.50 -3.96 8.90
N TYR A 267 26.37 -4.42 7.66
CA TYR A 267 25.22 -5.19 7.17
C TYR A 267 25.61 -6.19 6.06
N LEU A 268 24.69 -7.09 5.72
CA LEU A 268 24.88 -8.09 4.67
C LEU A 268 24.02 -7.79 3.45
N PRO A 269 24.48 -8.13 2.23
CA PRO A 269 23.66 -8.02 1.03
C PRO A 269 22.38 -8.86 1.10
N SER A 270 22.36 -10.03 1.76
CA SER A 270 21.11 -10.79 1.97
C SER A 270 20.07 -10.00 2.76
N THR A 271 20.51 -9.25 3.78
CA THR A 271 19.65 -8.40 4.60
C THR A 271 19.08 -7.24 3.78
N GLU A 272 19.91 -6.56 2.99
CA GLU A 272 19.49 -5.45 2.14
C GLU A 272 18.47 -5.90 1.08
N ASN A 273 18.78 -6.95 0.31
CA ASN A 273 17.86 -7.48 -0.71
C ASN A 273 16.50 -7.90 -0.12
N PHE A 274 16.52 -8.50 1.07
CA PHE A 274 15.28 -8.85 1.77
C PHE A 274 14.50 -7.60 2.19
N SER A 275 15.20 -6.55 2.62
CA SER A 275 14.61 -5.25 2.94
C SER A 275 14.02 -4.54 1.71
N GLU A 276 14.63 -4.66 0.54
CA GLU A 276 14.04 -4.14 -0.71
C GLU A 276 12.70 -4.80 -0.98
N LEU A 277 12.64 -6.13 -0.89
CA LEU A 277 11.37 -6.86 -1.05
C LEU A 277 10.36 -6.49 0.04
N LYS A 278 10.78 -6.33 1.31
CA LYS A 278 9.90 -5.86 2.39
C LYS A 278 9.27 -4.50 2.04
N TYR A 279 10.07 -3.57 1.51
CA TYR A 279 9.59 -2.23 1.15
C TYR A 279 8.57 -2.28 0.02
N GLU A 280 8.87 -2.98 -1.08
CA GLU A 280 7.94 -3.14 -2.22
C GLU A 280 6.59 -3.76 -1.80
N VAL A 281 6.66 -4.80 -0.97
CA VAL A 281 5.48 -5.46 -0.39
C VAL A 281 4.67 -4.48 0.47
N LEU A 282 5.35 -3.76 1.37
CA LEU A 282 4.71 -2.84 2.30
C LEU A 282 4.08 -1.65 1.57
N GLU A 283 4.75 -1.07 0.58
CA GLU A 283 4.22 0.01 -0.25
C GLU A 283 2.98 -0.43 -1.02
N THR A 284 3.07 -1.58 -1.71
CA THR A 284 1.93 -2.15 -2.44
C THR A 284 0.75 -2.43 -1.51
N ALA A 285 1.01 -2.97 -0.31
CA ALA A 285 -0.02 -3.21 0.69
C ALA A 285 -0.70 -1.92 1.16
N CYS A 286 0.08 -0.87 1.45
CA CYS A 286 -0.46 0.43 1.84
C CYS A 286 -1.33 1.03 0.73
N LYS A 287 -0.87 0.97 -0.52
CA LYS A 287 -1.63 1.42 -1.70
C LYS A 287 -2.94 0.63 -1.87
N ALA A 288 -2.90 -0.69 -1.70
CA ALA A 288 -4.08 -1.55 -1.76
C ALA A 288 -5.13 -1.18 -0.68
N LEU A 289 -4.68 -0.97 0.56
CA LEU A 289 -5.56 -0.57 1.67
C LEU A 289 -6.33 0.72 1.36
N VAL A 290 -5.62 1.72 0.82
CA VAL A 290 -6.22 3.02 0.48
C VAL A 290 -7.10 2.94 -0.75
N ALA A 291 -6.68 2.22 -1.79
CA ALA A 291 -7.36 2.23 -3.08
C ALA A 291 -8.54 1.26 -3.17
N THR A 292 -8.54 0.17 -2.39
CA THR A 292 -9.60 -0.85 -2.46
C THR A 292 -10.38 -0.99 -1.17
N TYR A 293 -9.72 -1.31 -0.05
CA TYR A 293 -10.41 -1.76 1.16
C TYR A 293 -11.16 -0.64 1.88
N ILE A 294 -10.51 0.50 2.13
CA ILE A 294 -11.17 1.63 2.79
C ILE A 294 -12.36 2.14 1.96
N PRO A 295 -12.24 2.38 0.64
CA PRO A 295 -13.37 2.78 -0.20
C PRO A 295 -14.48 1.73 -0.26
N SER A 296 -14.14 0.44 -0.29
CA SER A 296 -15.15 -0.64 -0.26
C SER A 296 -15.90 -0.68 1.06
N LEU A 297 -15.21 -0.46 2.19
CA LEU A 297 -15.84 -0.33 3.49
C LEU A 297 -16.77 0.89 3.54
N VAL A 298 -16.36 2.03 2.99
CA VAL A 298 -17.23 3.21 2.85
C VAL A 298 -18.51 2.85 2.09
N LYS A 299 -18.41 2.18 0.94
CA LYS A 299 -19.58 1.74 0.16
C LYS A 299 -20.45 0.71 0.89
N CYS A 300 -19.84 -0.16 1.69
CA CYS A 300 -20.55 -1.07 2.57
C CYS A 300 -21.39 -0.29 3.60
N LEU A 301 -20.80 0.68 4.30
CA LEU A 301 -21.49 1.48 5.32
C LEU A 301 -22.61 2.33 4.72
N GLU A 302 -22.40 2.92 3.54
CA GLU A 302 -23.44 3.65 2.79
C GLU A 302 -24.67 2.77 2.48
N LYS A 303 -24.49 1.46 2.26
CA LYS A 303 -25.58 0.51 2.04
C LYS A 303 -26.28 0.09 3.33
N LEU A 304 -25.52 -0.15 4.39
CA LEU A 304 -26.03 -0.69 5.66
C LEU A 304 -26.73 0.36 6.52
N MET A 305 -26.23 1.60 6.53
CA MET A 305 -26.61 2.63 7.49
C MET A 305 -27.42 3.77 6.86
N LEU A 306 -28.23 4.44 7.67
CA LEU A 306 -28.86 5.70 7.27
C LEU A 306 -27.81 6.76 6.96
N LYS A 307 -28.10 7.58 5.94
CA LYS A 307 -27.17 8.56 5.35
C LYS A 307 -26.35 9.38 6.36
N PRO A 308 -26.92 9.99 7.42
CA PRO A 308 -26.14 10.82 8.35
C PRO A 308 -25.05 10.04 9.10
N GLN A 309 -25.31 8.77 9.43
CA GLN A 309 -24.35 7.92 10.14
C GLN A 309 -23.28 7.40 9.19
N ALA A 310 -23.70 6.98 7.99
CA ALA A 310 -22.78 6.57 6.94
C ALA A 310 -21.79 7.69 6.57
N GLU A 311 -22.27 8.93 6.39
CA GLU A 311 -21.42 10.08 6.03
C GLU A 311 -20.39 10.42 7.12
N LYS A 312 -20.81 10.38 8.40
CA LYS A 312 -19.90 10.60 9.54
C LYS A 312 -18.74 9.61 9.53
N LEU A 313 -19.03 8.31 9.46
CA LEU A 313 -18.01 7.26 9.49
C LEU A 313 -17.17 7.25 8.21
N SER A 314 -17.79 7.52 7.07
CA SER A 314 -17.10 7.61 5.77
C SER A 314 -16.08 8.75 5.75
N THR A 315 -16.41 9.89 6.37
CA THR A 315 -15.47 11.01 6.50
C THR A 315 -14.23 10.60 7.30
N SER A 316 -14.40 9.94 8.44
CA SER A 316 -13.28 9.45 9.25
C SER A 316 -12.41 8.44 8.50
N LEU A 317 -13.04 7.50 7.78
CA LEU A 317 -12.35 6.52 6.94
C LEU A 317 -11.54 7.18 5.81
N GLN A 318 -12.13 8.16 5.13
CA GLN A 318 -11.47 8.90 4.05
C GLN A 318 -10.30 9.75 4.56
N LEU A 319 -10.40 10.33 5.76
CA LEU A 319 -9.30 11.04 6.40
C LEU A 319 -8.13 10.09 6.70
N ALA A 320 -8.41 8.89 7.22
CA ALA A 320 -7.38 7.87 7.45
C ALA A 320 -6.71 7.42 6.14
N ALA A 321 -7.49 7.19 5.08
CA ALA A 321 -6.97 6.87 3.76
C ALA A 321 -6.09 8.00 3.19
N LYS A 322 -6.52 9.25 3.34
CA LYS A 322 -5.76 10.43 2.89
C LYS A 322 -4.44 10.58 3.64
N ALA A 323 -4.43 10.35 4.96
CA ALA A 323 -3.22 10.40 5.76
C ALA A 323 -2.21 9.33 5.29
N LEU A 324 -2.66 8.09 5.08
CA LEU A 324 -1.80 7.01 4.58
C LEU A 324 -1.30 7.28 3.15
N SER A 325 -2.16 7.75 2.24
CA SER A 325 -1.73 8.16 0.88
C SER A 325 -0.69 9.27 0.90
N GLY A 326 -0.87 10.29 1.74
CA GLY A 326 0.10 11.38 1.88
C GLY A 326 1.46 10.90 2.38
N ALA A 327 1.46 9.94 3.31
CA ALA A 327 2.68 9.33 3.82
C ALA A 327 3.43 8.54 2.72
N ILE A 328 2.73 7.72 1.93
CA ILE A 328 3.31 6.99 0.78
C ILE A 328 3.98 7.97 -0.19
N ALA A 329 3.26 9.03 -0.57
CA ALA A 329 3.74 10.03 -1.54
C ALA A 329 4.89 10.92 -1.04
N SER A 330 5.25 10.86 0.25
CA SER A 330 6.32 11.69 0.84
C SER A 330 7.73 11.08 0.72
N ARG A 331 7.84 9.84 0.24
CA ARG A 331 9.09 9.05 0.19
C ARG A 331 9.52 8.81 -1.27
N ASN A 332 10.82 8.61 -1.48
CA ASN A 332 11.44 8.30 -2.79
C ASN A 332 10.94 9.15 -3.97
N SER A 333 10.59 10.40 -3.69
CA SER A 333 9.98 11.31 -4.65
C SER A 333 11.03 12.20 -5.31
N LYS A 334 10.63 12.87 -6.39
CA LYS A 334 11.44 13.88 -7.05
C LYS A 334 10.97 15.26 -6.61
N TYR A 335 11.81 15.98 -5.89
CA TYR A 335 11.51 17.32 -5.39
C TYR A 335 12.22 18.38 -6.21
N PHE A 336 11.50 19.46 -6.51
CA PHE A 336 12.05 20.62 -7.21
C PHE A 336 12.22 21.77 -6.23
N PHE A 337 13.44 22.29 -6.15
CA PHE A 337 13.79 23.48 -5.40
C PHE A 337 14.04 24.62 -6.36
N PHE A 338 13.52 25.79 -6.03
CA PHE A 338 13.75 27.01 -6.78
C PHE A 338 14.89 27.78 -6.13
N VAL A 339 15.96 28.05 -6.88
CA VAL A 339 17.16 28.75 -6.40
C VAL A 339 17.42 29.99 -7.24
N LYS A 340 17.96 31.06 -6.63
CA LYS A 340 18.38 32.25 -7.39
C LYS A 340 19.52 31.90 -8.35
N ILE A 341 19.49 32.45 -9.56
CA ILE A 341 20.57 32.26 -10.55
C ILE A 341 21.94 32.57 -9.93
N GLY A 342 22.93 31.72 -10.20
CA GLY A 342 24.30 31.91 -9.72
C GLY A 342 24.54 31.48 -8.26
N LEU A 343 23.52 31.07 -7.52
CA LEU A 343 23.68 30.55 -6.16
C LEU A 343 24.43 29.20 -6.14
N ILE A 344 24.23 28.36 -7.16
CA ILE A 344 24.91 27.06 -7.31
C ILE A 344 26.42 27.23 -7.51
N GLY A 345 26.86 28.33 -8.12
CA GLY A 345 28.29 28.64 -8.28
C GLY A 345 28.91 29.38 -7.09
N SER A 346 28.14 29.59 -6.01
CA SER A 346 28.56 30.43 -4.89
C SER A 346 29.36 29.66 -3.84
N THR A 347 29.95 30.39 -2.88
CA THR A 347 30.60 29.80 -1.71
C THR A 347 29.64 29.62 -0.52
N THR A 348 28.34 29.80 -0.73
CA THR A 348 27.33 29.70 0.34
C THR A 348 26.72 28.30 0.39
N SER A 349 26.47 27.79 1.59
CA SER A 349 25.74 26.54 1.74
C SER A 349 24.25 26.76 1.44
N ILE A 350 23.65 25.78 0.79
CA ILE A 350 22.26 25.85 0.34
C ILE A 350 21.44 24.84 1.17
N PRO A 351 20.50 25.28 2.02
CA PRO A 351 19.62 24.38 2.75
C PRO A 351 18.51 23.87 1.81
N LEU A 352 18.38 22.54 1.72
CA LEU A 352 17.38 21.84 0.93
C LEU A 352 16.48 21.01 1.85
N THR A 353 15.33 21.58 2.21
CA THR A 353 14.35 20.92 3.10
C THR A 353 13.42 20.01 2.31
N CYS A 354 13.51 18.72 2.58
CA CYS A 354 12.70 17.67 1.99
C CYS A 354 11.26 17.70 2.55
N MET A 355 10.25 17.19 1.82
CA MET A 355 8.89 17.04 2.35
C MET A 355 8.80 16.07 3.55
N CYS A 356 9.79 15.19 3.73
CA CYS A 356 9.87 14.36 4.94
C CYS A 356 10.33 15.14 6.18
N GLY A 357 10.63 16.44 6.05
CA GLY A 357 11.06 17.34 7.13
C GLY A 357 12.57 17.43 7.32
N ASP A 358 13.34 16.51 6.74
CA ASP A 358 14.80 16.52 6.84
C ASP A 358 15.40 17.64 5.97
N THR A 359 16.42 18.34 6.49
CA THR A 359 17.07 19.43 5.76
C THR A 359 18.51 19.06 5.46
N LYS A 360 18.80 18.85 4.17
CA LYS A 360 20.17 18.66 3.70
C LYS A 360 20.84 20.02 3.52
N THR A 361 22.00 20.19 4.12
CA THR A 361 22.87 21.34 3.80
C THR A 361 23.78 20.94 2.65
N TRP A 362 23.61 21.56 1.48
CA TRP A 362 24.43 21.33 0.30
C TRP A 362 25.60 22.31 0.27
N TRP A 363 26.81 21.76 0.46
CA TRP A 363 28.03 22.55 0.63
C TRP A 363 28.75 22.79 -0.70
N PRO A 364 29.42 23.95 -0.88
CA PRO A 364 30.34 24.17 -2.01
C PRO A 364 31.43 23.07 -2.06
N PRO A 365 31.82 22.55 -3.24
CA PRO A 365 31.53 23.05 -4.59
C PRO A 365 30.19 22.58 -5.19
N HIS A 366 29.20 22.24 -4.36
CA HIS A 366 27.84 21.92 -4.76
C HIS A 366 27.79 20.76 -5.76
N ASP A 367 28.31 19.61 -5.33
CA ASP A 367 28.29 18.39 -6.15
C ASP A 367 26.85 17.91 -6.34
N THR A 368 26.43 17.81 -7.60
CA THR A 368 25.11 17.30 -7.97
C THR A 368 24.86 15.85 -7.55
N SER A 369 25.92 15.06 -7.30
CA SER A 369 25.79 13.69 -6.76
C SER A 369 25.17 13.67 -5.35
N GLU A 370 25.20 14.80 -4.64
CA GLU A 370 24.65 14.96 -3.30
C GLU A 370 23.19 15.41 -3.26
N LEU A 371 22.53 15.60 -4.41
CA LEU A 371 21.17 16.12 -4.51
C LEU A 371 20.11 15.05 -4.22
N TYR A 372 20.10 14.59 -2.98
CA TYR A 372 19.09 13.67 -2.46
C TYR A 372 18.90 13.86 -0.95
N CYS A 373 17.74 13.45 -0.44
CA CYS A 373 17.45 13.42 0.98
C CYS A 373 18.12 12.20 1.65
N GLY A 374 18.99 12.44 2.64
CA GLY A 374 19.62 11.38 3.42
C GLY A 374 18.66 10.60 4.31
N SER A 375 17.49 11.15 4.62
CA SER A 375 16.45 10.45 5.38
C SER A 375 15.53 9.60 4.51
N CYS A 376 15.02 10.12 3.37
CA CYS A 376 13.97 9.44 2.61
C CYS A 376 14.32 9.03 1.18
N GLY A 377 15.55 9.28 0.74
CA GLY A 377 16.03 8.89 -0.60
C GLY A 377 15.48 9.73 -1.75
N SER A 378 14.61 10.70 -1.46
CA SER A 378 14.03 11.55 -2.49
C SER A 378 15.11 12.34 -3.21
N SER A 379 15.05 12.34 -4.54
CA SER A 379 15.98 13.08 -5.38
C SER A 379 15.61 14.55 -5.44
N PHE A 380 16.62 15.42 -5.44
CA PHE A 380 16.43 16.86 -5.53
C PHE A 380 16.80 17.33 -6.93
N GLN A 381 15.96 18.19 -7.50
CA GLN A 381 16.25 18.94 -8.71
C GLN A 381 16.17 20.42 -8.42
N LEU A 382 17.07 21.17 -9.02
CA LEU A 382 17.17 22.60 -8.82
C LEU A 382 16.71 23.29 -10.10
N LEU A 383 15.85 24.28 -9.94
CA LEU A 383 15.41 25.16 -11.00
C LEU A 383 15.95 26.54 -10.66
N GLU A 384 16.89 27.03 -11.47
CA GLU A 384 17.38 28.38 -11.33
C GLU A 384 16.35 29.37 -11.85
N VAL A 385 16.09 30.41 -11.05
CA VAL A 385 15.09 31.44 -11.33
C VAL A 385 15.80 32.77 -11.49
N ASP A 386 15.51 33.45 -12.60
CA ASP A 386 15.98 34.79 -12.87
C ASP A 386 14.99 35.84 -12.32
N GLY A 387 15.52 36.98 -11.87
CA GLY A 387 14.76 38.09 -11.30
C GLY A 387 14.87 38.29 -9.78
N GLU A 388 14.18 39.33 -9.29
CA GLU A 388 14.20 39.76 -7.88
C GLU A 388 12.97 39.28 -7.07
N GLY A 389 12.21 38.33 -7.62
CA GLY A 389 11.09 37.72 -6.91
C GLY A 389 11.54 36.95 -5.67
N GLY A 390 10.72 36.97 -4.61
CA GLY A 390 10.98 36.21 -3.38
C GLY A 390 10.36 34.82 -3.34
N TYR A 391 9.27 34.60 -4.08
CA TYR A 391 8.44 33.39 -4.02
C TYR A 391 8.00 32.95 -5.41
N ILE A 392 7.80 31.64 -5.58
CA ILE A 392 7.14 31.01 -6.72
C ILE A 392 5.83 30.38 -6.27
N ILE A 393 4.78 30.58 -7.07
CA ILE A 393 3.48 29.98 -6.83
C ILE A 393 3.46 28.58 -7.45
N THR A 394 3.21 27.56 -6.63
CA THR A 394 3.04 26.17 -7.06
C THR A 394 1.61 25.69 -6.79
N SER A 395 1.25 24.50 -7.27
CA SER A 395 -0.03 23.86 -6.91
C SER A 395 -0.21 23.70 -5.40
N ASN A 396 0.90 23.52 -4.68
CA ASN A 396 0.97 23.34 -3.23
C ASN A 396 1.04 24.67 -2.45
N GLY A 397 1.05 25.80 -3.16
CA GLY A 397 1.11 27.14 -2.57
C GLY A 397 2.42 27.88 -2.87
N PRO A 398 2.63 29.04 -2.23
CA PRO A 398 3.82 29.86 -2.42
C PRO A 398 5.05 29.20 -1.79
N VAL A 399 6.11 29.07 -2.57
CA VAL A 399 7.40 28.50 -2.17
C VAL A 399 8.46 29.58 -2.28
N LYS A 400 9.24 29.79 -1.22
CA LYS A 400 10.33 30.76 -1.24
C LYS A 400 11.45 30.32 -2.20
N ILE A 401 11.99 31.28 -2.96
CA ILE A 401 13.19 31.05 -3.77
C ILE A 401 14.40 31.06 -2.84
N ILE A 402 15.16 29.97 -2.84
CA ILE A 402 16.36 29.85 -1.99
C ILE A 402 17.41 30.87 -2.47
N GLY A 403 17.97 31.61 -1.53
CA GLY A 403 18.87 32.74 -1.79
C GLY A 403 18.16 34.08 -2.02
N ALA A 404 16.82 34.12 -2.04
CA ALA A 404 16.08 35.38 -2.03
C ALA A 404 16.04 36.01 -0.63
N ASN A 405 16.15 37.33 -0.57
CA ASN A 405 16.15 38.10 0.67
C ASN A 405 14.72 38.42 1.15
N VAL A 406 13.93 37.37 1.39
CA VAL A 406 12.57 37.46 1.92
C VAL A 406 12.38 36.46 3.08
N PRO A 407 11.47 36.70 4.04
CA PRO A 407 11.16 35.75 5.12
C PRO A 407 10.62 34.42 4.58
N ASP A 408 10.63 33.36 5.39
CA ASP A 408 9.87 32.16 5.03
C ASP A 408 8.38 32.47 5.07
N PHE A 409 7.57 31.77 4.27
CA PHE A 409 6.14 32.09 4.14
C PHE A 409 5.42 32.09 5.49
N CYS A 410 5.75 31.13 6.37
CA CYS A 410 5.16 31.01 7.71
C CYS A 410 5.55 32.17 8.65
N ASP A 411 6.65 32.87 8.36
CA ASP A 411 7.16 33.99 9.16
C ASP A 411 6.61 35.34 8.69
N LEU A 412 5.90 35.37 7.56
CA LEU A 412 5.26 36.59 7.07
C LEU A 412 4.11 37.02 7.98
N PRO A 413 3.81 38.34 8.08
CA PRO A 413 2.58 38.81 8.68
C PRO A 413 1.34 38.18 8.03
N MET A 414 0.32 37.84 8.81
CA MET A 414 -0.89 37.16 8.32
C MET A 414 -1.54 37.86 7.12
N ALA A 415 -1.51 39.20 7.06
CA ALA A 415 -2.04 39.97 5.93
C ALA A 415 -1.26 39.70 4.62
N GLU A 416 0.06 39.53 4.69
CA GLU A 416 0.90 39.21 3.54
C GLU A 416 0.76 37.75 3.11
N GLN A 417 0.60 36.83 4.09
CA GLN A 417 0.27 35.43 3.80
C GLN A 417 -1.05 35.32 3.03
N ILE A 418 -2.11 36.01 3.48
CA ILE A 418 -3.41 36.04 2.81
C ILE A 418 -3.28 36.60 1.40
N LYS A 419 -2.52 37.68 1.20
CA LYS A 419 -2.31 38.28 -0.12
C LYS A 419 -1.64 37.31 -1.10
N LEU A 420 -0.60 36.60 -0.65
CA LEU A 420 0.07 35.58 -1.48
C LEU A 420 -0.85 34.40 -1.79
N LEU A 421 -1.67 33.95 -0.83
CA LEU A 421 -2.65 32.89 -1.05
C LEU A 421 -3.74 33.33 -2.04
N GLN A 422 -4.21 34.58 -1.99
CA GLN A 422 -5.14 35.14 -2.97
C GLN A 422 -4.54 35.16 -4.38
N GLN A 423 -3.28 35.56 -4.52
CA GLN A 423 -2.57 35.49 -5.81
C GLN A 423 -2.45 34.04 -6.32
N CYS A 424 -2.29 33.07 -5.42
CA CYS A 424 -2.30 31.65 -5.78
C CYS A 424 -3.68 31.21 -6.31
N GLU A 425 -4.77 31.65 -5.67
CA GLU A 425 -6.14 31.36 -6.11
C GLU A 425 -6.46 32.03 -7.46
N GLU A 426 -6.05 33.29 -7.65
CA GLU A 426 -6.20 34.01 -8.92
C GLU A 426 -5.44 33.31 -10.05
N ALA A 427 -4.20 32.88 -9.80
CA ALA A 427 -3.40 32.15 -10.77
C ALA A 427 -4.01 30.78 -11.12
N LYS A 428 -4.55 30.05 -10.12
CA LYS A 428 -5.29 28.79 -10.33
C LYS A 428 -6.54 29.01 -11.18
N ASN A 429 -7.30 30.06 -10.90
CA ASN A 429 -8.53 30.39 -11.63
C ASN A 429 -8.27 30.89 -13.06
N ALA A 430 -7.15 31.56 -13.31
CA ALA A 430 -6.74 31.99 -14.65
C ALA A 430 -6.36 30.82 -15.57
N HIS A 431 -6.03 29.65 -15.01
CA HIS A 431 -5.65 28.42 -15.74
C HIS A 431 -6.75 27.33 -15.70
N SER A 432 -7.92 27.62 -15.13
CA SER A 432 -9.11 26.76 -15.27
C SER A 432 -9.61 26.79 -16.71
N PRO A 433 -10.01 25.66 -17.32
CA PRO A 433 -10.66 25.68 -18.63
C PRO A 433 -11.90 26.58 -18.56
N GLN A 434 -11.98 27.60 -19.41
CA GLN A 434 -13.20 28.39 -19.52
C GLN A 434 -14.36 27.44 -19.88
N PRO A 435 -15.51 27.50 -19.19
CA PRO A 435 -16.69 26.77 -19.61
C PRO A 435 -17.18 27.41 -20.92
N GLY A 436 -16.78 26.86 -22.06
CA GLY A 436 -17.15 27.40 -23.37
C GLY A 436 -16.41 26.86 -24.59
N CYS A 437 -15.20 26.33 -24.48
CA CYS A 437 -14.53 25.71 -25.64
C CYS A 437 -14.82 24.21 -25.71
N GLN A 438 -15.94 23.85 -26.34
CA GLN A 438 -16.02 22.55 -27.02
C GLN A 438 -14.97 22.54 -28.13
N PRO A 439 -14.19 21.46 -28.32
CA PRO A 439 -13.46 21.28 -29.56
C PRO A 439 -14.49 21.12 -30.68
N GLU A 440 -14.51 22.10 -31.59
CA GLU A 440 -15.20 21.95 -32.86
C GLU A 440 -14.62 20.73 -33.58
N PHE A 441 -15.49 19.78 -33.88
CA PHE A 441 -15.22 18.72 -34.84
C PHE A 441 -14.89 19.38 -36.19
N GLU A 442 -13.69 19.12 -36.73
CA GLU A 442 -13.46 19.20 -38.16
C GLU A 442 -13.62 17.80 -38.78
N GLN A 443 -14.25 17.79 -39.96
CA GLN A 443 -14.92 16.69 -40.65
C GLN A 443 -14.05 15.51 -41.09
#